data_AF-A0A3D3B8W1-F1
#
_entry.id   AF-A0A3D3B8W1-F1
#
_cell.length_a   1.000
_cell.length_b   1.000
_cell.length_c   1.000
_cell.angle_alpha   90.00
_cell.angle_beta   90.00
_cell.angle_gamma   90.00
#
_symmetry.space_group_name_H-M   'P 1'
#
loop_
_entity.id
_entity.type
_entity.pdbx_description
1 polymer ?
#
loop_
_entity_poly.entity_id
_entity_poly.type
_entity_poly.pdbx_seq_one_letter_code
_entity_poly.pdbx_strand_id
1 'polypeptide(L)'
;MKETDMSDLPRQEIEGKLNAHREILVSLLAAAITGPEAVAGILDNLEQELLPTDGSEDPGLTPSAGYASGAEKSDEIRAILAAAKERAMAIERLRGAVSDARAR
;
A
#
# COMPACT_ATOMS: atom_id res chain seq x y z
N MET A 1 -12.39 13.96 33.03
CA MET A 1 -11.97 14.36 31.66
C MET A 1 -10.61 13.71 31.45
N LYS A 2 -10.54 12.62 30.69
CA LYS A 2 -9.29 11.85 30.52
C LYS A 2 -8.51 12.54 29.41
N GLU A 3 -7.37 13.11 29.77
CA GLU A 3 -6.40 13.73 28.88
C GLU A 3 -6.01 12.70 27.81
N THR A 4 -6.40 12.94 26.56
CA THR A 4 -5.96 12.14 25.41
C THR A 4 -4.50 12.47 25.20
N ASP A 5 -3.63 11.56 25.63
CA ASP A 5 -2.19 11.68 25.49
C ASP A 5 -1.83 11.69 24.00
N MET A 6 -1.29 12.83 23.53
CA MET A 6 -0.82 13.04 22.16
C MET A 6 0.44 12.22 21.83
N SER A 7 0.99 11.47 22.79
CA SER A 7 2.13 10.56 22.61
C SER A 7 1.78 9.26 21.86
N ASP A 8 0.49 8.96 21.64
CA ASP A 8 0.03 7.75 20.94
C ASP A 8 -0.06 7.90 19.40
N LEU A 9 -0.06 9.13 18.86
CA LEU A 9 -0.06 9.39 17.41
C LEU A 9 1.10 8.73 16.66
N PRO A 10 2.37 8.82 17.13
CA PRO A 10 3.50 8.17 16.48
C PRO A 10 3.39 6.64 16.51
N ARG A 11 2.77 6.08 17.55
CA ARG A 11 2.60 4.64 17.69
C ARG A 11 1.57 4.10 16.69
N GLN A 12 0.46 4.81 16.54
CA GLN A 12 -0.57 4.48 15.55
C GLN A 12 0.01 4.52 14.13
N GLU A 13 0.72 5.59 13.78
CA GLU A 13 1.39 5.74 12.48
C GLU A 13 2.34 4.57 12.18
N ILE A 14 3.15 4.17 13.16
CA ILE A 14 4.07 3.03 13.01
C ILE A 14 3.28 1.72 12.82
N GLU A 15 2.20 1.51 13.57
CA GLU A 15 1.36 0.31 13.44
C GLU A 15 0.66 0.25 12.08
N GLY A 16 0.13 1.39 11.59
CA GLY A 16 -0.47 1.51 10.26
C GLY A 16 0.55 1.16 9.16
N LYS A 17 1.75 1.73 9.24
CA LYS A 17 2.85 1.43 8.30
C LYS A 17 3.28 -0.02 8.35
N LEU A 18 3.46 -0.61 9.52
CA LEU A 18 3.85 -2.02 9.65
C LEU A 18 2.78 -2.96 9.09
N ASN A 19 1.51 -2.65 9.30
CA ASN A 19 0.40 -3.42 8.75
C ASN A 19 0.37 -3.33 7.21
N ALA A 20 0.63 -2.16 6.63
CA ALA A 20 0.75 -1.99 5.18
C ALA A 20 1.86 -2.89 4.59
N HIS A 21 3.05 -2.89 5.22
CA HIS A 21 4.16 -3.73 4.78
C HIS A 21 3.84 -5.22 4.89
N ARG A 22 3.18 -5.64 5.99
CA ARG A 22 2.78 -7.03 6.19
C ARG A 22 1.80 -7.49 5.12
N GLU A 23 0.82 -6.66 4.78
CA GLU A 23 -0.17 -6.96 3.75
C GLU A 23 0.47 -7.17 2.39
N ILE A 24 1.32 -6.23 1.96
CA ILE A 24 2.05 -6.33 0.70
C ILE A 24 2.90 -7.60 0.67
N LEU A 25 3.62 -7.92 1.75
CA LEU A 25 4.46 -9.12 1.82
C LEU A 25 3.63 -10.41 1.70
N VAL A 26 2.50 -10.49 2.41
CA VAL A 26 1.60 -11.65 2.34
C VAL A 26 1.05 -11.81 0.93
N SER A 27 0.61 -10.73 0.29
CA SER A 27 0.10 -10.75 -1.07
C SER A 27 1.18 -11.21 -2.07
N LEU A 28 2.41 -10.69 -1.97
CA LEU A 28 3.52 -11.12 -2.82
C LEU A 28 3.88 -12.60 -2.64
N LEU A 29 3.89 -13.09 -1.40
CA LEU A 29 4.15 -14.51 -1.11
C LEU A 29 3.02 -15.40 -1.65
N ALA A 30 1.76 -14.98 -1.51
CA ALA A 30 0.63 -15.67 -2.11
C ALA A 30 0.77 -15.75 -3.64
N ALA A 31 1.13 -14.65 -4.30
CA ALA A 31 1.46 -14.62 -5.74
C ALA A 31 2.51 -15.66 -6.11
N ALA A 32 3.63 -15.65 -5.38
CA ALA A 32 4.79 -16.50 -5.66
C ALA A 32 4.45 -17.99 -5.53
N ILE A 33 3.56 -18.34 -4.59
CA ILE A 33 3.07 -19.71 -4.39
C ILE A 33 2.09 -20.11 -5.50
N THR A 34 1.17 -19.23 -5.89
CA THR A 34 0.13 -19.52 -6.89
C THR A 34 0.69 -19.57 -8.32
N GLY A 35 1.72 -18.79 -8.62
CA GLY A 35 2.37 -18.75 -9.93
C GLY A 35 2.24 -17.39 -10.64
N PRO A 36 2.95 -17.21 -11.77
CA PRO A 36 3.16 -15.88 -12.38
C PRO A 36 1.87 -15.17 -12.82
N GLU A 37 0.83 -15.91 -13.21
CA GLU A 37 -0.48 -15.35 -13.57
C GLU A 37 -1.18 -14.64 -12.39
N ALA A 38 -0.89 -15.04 -11.15
CA ALA A 38 -1.48 -14.45 -9.95
C ALA A 38 -0.89 -13.09 -9.57
N VAL A 39 0.30 -12.75 -10.07
CA VAL A 39 1.00 -11.50 -9.75
C VAL A 39 0.24 -10.29 -10.28
N ALA A 40 -0.34 -10.39 -11.49
CA ALA A 40 -1.12 -9.30 -12.07
C ALA A 40 -2.36 -8.97 -11.23
N GLY A 41 -3.10 -10.00 -10.81
CA GLY A 41 -4.31 -9.82 -10.01
C GLY A 41 -4.07 -9.24 -8.62
N ILE A 42 -2.86 -9.38 -8.06
CA ILE A 42 -2.52 -8.78 -6.76
C ILE A 42 -2.37 -7.28 -6.84
N LEU A 43 -1.80 -6.75 -7.93
CA LEU A 43 -1.70 -5.30 -8.10
C LEU A 43 -3.08 -4.67 -8.21
N ASP A 44 -3.97 -5.29 -8.98
CA ASP A 44 -5.35 -4.85 -9.11
C ASP A 44 -6.08 -4.90 -7.75
N ASN A 45 -5.93 -5.99 -6.99
CA ASN A 45 -6.54 -6.13 -5.67
C ASN A 45 -6.02 -5.09 -4.66
N LEU A 46 -4.71 -4.87 -4.62
CA LEU A 46 -4.11 -3.84 -3.75
C LEU A 46 -4.58 -2.43 -4.14
N GLU A 47 -4.85 -2.17 -5.42
CA GLU A 47 -5.41 -0.89 -5.86
C GLU A 47 -6.90 -0.75 -5.52
N GLN A 48 -7.68 -1.83 -5.56
CA GLN A 48 -9.10 -1.83 -5.17
C GLN A 48 -9.31 -1.65 -3.66
N GLU A 49 -8.48 -2.28 -2.81
CA GLU A 49 -8.54 -2.11 -1.35
C GLU A 49 -8.21 -0.68 -0.89
N LEU A 50 -7.60 0.12 -1.76
CA LEU A 50 -7.29 1.53 -1.50
C LEU A 50 -8.43 2.50 -1.83
N LEU A 51 -9.48 2.03 -2.51
CA LEU A 51 -10.67 2.83 -2.75
C LEU A 51 -11.43 2.99 -1.44
N PRO A 52 -11.71 4.23 -0.99
CA PRO A 52 -12.57 4.45 0.14
C PRO A 52 -13.89 3.71 -0.09
N THR A 53 -14.29 2.84 0.84
CA THR A 53 -15.69 2.40 0.88
C THR A 53 -16.48 3.65 1.24
N ASP A 54 -17.13 4.25 0.25
CA ASP A 54 -18.04 5.39 0.41
C ASP A 54 -19.32 4.88 1.10
N GLY A 55 -19.15 4.50 2.36
CA GLY A 55 -20.11 3.77 3.17
C GLY A 55 -20.49 4.60 4.37
N SER A 56 -21.24 5.67 4.12
CA SER A 56 -22.22 6.26 5.05
C SER A 56 -21.80 6.25 6.53
N GLU A 57 -21.00 7.23 6.94
CA GLU A 57 -20.80 7.54 8.35
C GLU A 57 -22.07 8.17 8.93
N ASP A 58 -22.74 7.41 9.81
CA ASP A 58 -23.79 7.90 10.71
C ASP A 58 -23.18 8.97 11.64
N PRO A 59 -23.69 10.23 11.64
CA PRO A 59 -23.05 11.39 12.27
C PRO A 59 -23.00 11.38 13.82
N GLY A 60 -23.14 10.21 14.46
CA GLY A 60 -23.12 10.02 15.90
C GLY A 60 -21.95 9.18 16.45
N LEU A 61 -21.09 8.60 15.60
CA LEU A 61 -19.98 7.78 16.06
C LEU A 61 -18.68 8.59 16.16
N THR A 62 -18.22 8.80 17.38
CA THR A 62 -16.85 9.27 17.68
C THR A 62 -15.86 8.49 16.80
N PRO A 63 -14.95 9.15 16.04
CA PRO A 63 -13.95 8.45 15.23
C PRO A 63 -13.18 7.48 16.13
N SER A 64 -13.44 6.19 15.97
CA SER A 64 -12.72 5.17 16.74
C SER A 64 -11.27 5.13 16.24
N ALA A 65 -10.32 4.89 17.13
CA ALA A 65 -8.89 4.76 16.80
C ALA A 65 -8.59 3.79 15.63
N GLY A 66 -9.53 2.91 15.27
CA GLY A 66 -9.42 2.02 14.09
C GLY A 66 -9.52 2.74 12.74
N TYR A 67 -10.20 3.88 12.65
CA TYR A 67 -10.30 4.66 11.40
C TYR A 67 -9.01 5.43 11.11
N ALA A 68 -8.36 5.98 12.14
CA ALA A 68 -7.06 6.65 12.01
C ALA A 68 -5.97 5.66 11.56
N SER A 69 -5.92 4.47 12.17
CA SER A 69 -4.98 3.40 11.78
C SER A 69 -5.23 2.87 10.36
N GLY A 70 -6.48 2.89 9.89
CA GLY A 70 -6.84 2.53 8.52
C GLY A 70 -6.31 3.51 7.48
N ALA A 71 -6.38 4.82 7.75
CA ALA A 71 -5.89 5.85 6.84
C ALA A 71 -4.36 5.78 6.64
N GLU A 72 -3.61 5.66 7.73
CA GLU A 72 -2.13 5.55 7.70
C GLU A 72 -1.66 4.31 6.93
N LYS A 73 -2.36 3.18 7.11
CA LYS A 73 -2.10 1.95 6.36
C LYS A 73 -2.33 2.16 4.86
N SER A 74 -3.49 2.70 4.47
CA SER A 74 -3.82 2.92 3.05
C SER A 74 -2.88 3.93 2.38
N ASP A 75 -2.47 4.98 3.10
CA ASP A 75 -1.50 5.96 2.60
C ASP A 75 -0.12 5.33 2.38
N GLU A 76 0.33 4.47 3.30
CA GLU A 76 1.59 3.76 3.15
C GLU A 76 1.56 2.77 1.97
N ILE A 77 0.46 2.01 1.80
CA ILE A 77 0.32 1.11 0.63
C ILE A 77 0.36 1.91 -0.68
N ARG A 78 -0.33 3.07 -0.76
CA ARG A 78 -0.25 3.98 -1.93
C ARG A 78 1.18 4.42 -2.22
N ALA A 79 1.91 4.85 -1.18
CA ALA A 79 3.28 5.31 -1.33
C ALA A 79 4.21 4.19 -1.84
N ILE A 80 4.07 2.97 -1.29
CA ILE A 80 4.87 1.81 -1.71
C ILE A 80 4.56 1.42 -3.17
N LEU A 81 3.28 1.37 -3.56
CA LEU A 81 2.89 1.06 -4.93
C LEU A 81 3.41 2.10 -5.94
N ALA A 82 3.34 3.39 -5.61
CA ALA A 82 3.88 4.46 -6.45
C ALA A 82 5.39 4.28 -6.65
N ALA A 83 6.15 4.07 -5.57
CA ALA A 83 7.59 3.85 -5.64
C ALA A 83 7.94 2.58 -6.44
N ALA A 84 7.14 1.50 -6.31
CA ALA A 84 7.33 0.28 -7.09
C ALA A 84 7.12 0.52 -8.59
N LYS A 85 6.06 1.24 -8.98
CA LYS A 85 5.78 1.61 -10.37
C LYS A 85 6.89 2.46 -10.97
N GLU A 86 7.38 3.47 -10.25
CA GLU A 86 8.50 4.30 -10.69
C GLU A 86 9.76 3.49 -10.95
N ARG A 87 10.11 2.58 -10.02
CA ARG A 87 11.24 1.67 -10.18
C ARG A 87 11.08 0.74 -11.38
N ALA A 88 9.89 0.17 -11.58
CA ALA A 88 9.61 -0.69 -12.74
C ALA A 88 9.80 0.06 -14.07
N MET A 89 9.26 1.28 -14.18
CA MET A 89 9.46 2.10 -15.37
C MET A 89 10.94 2.46 -15.61
N ALA A 90 11.69 2.74 -14.54
CA ALA A 90 13.13 3.00 -14.64
C ALA A 90 13.90 1.78 -15.17
N ILE A 91 13.58 0.59 -14.69
CA ILE A 91 14.18 -0.67 -15.17
C ILE A 91 13.89 -0.88 -16.66
N GLU A 92 12.66 -0.66 -17.11
CA GLU A 92 12.28 -0.82 -18.52
C GLU A 92 12.99 0.19 -19.44
N ARG A 93 13.12 1.45 -19.01
CA ARG A 93 13.92 2.45 -19.76
C ARG A 93 15.37 2.03 -19.92
N LEU A 94 15.99 1.51 -18.85
CA LEU A 94 17.37 1.03 -18.88
C LEU A 94 17.52 -0.19 -19.80
N ARG A 95 16.55 -1.11 -19.78
CA ARG A 95 16.53 -2.27 -20.70
C ARG A 95 16.46 -1.85 -22.16
N GLY A 96 15.58 -0.90 -22.50
CA GLY A 96 15.48 -0.33 -23.85
C GLY A 96 16.78 0.31 -24.31
N ALA A 97 17.39 1.15 -23.48
CA ALA A 97 18.66 1.82 -23.80
C ALA A 97 19.81 0.83 -24.07
N VAL A 98 19.89 -0.26 -23.31
CA VAL A 98 20.88 -1.33 -23.54
C VAL A 98 20.63 -2.06 -24.86
N SER A 99 19.37 -2.30 -25.22
CA SER A 99 19.01 -2.92 -26.50
C SER A 99 19.41 -2.05 -27.69
N ASP A 100 19.10 -0.74 -27.64
CA ASP A 100 19.43 0.21 -28.71
C ASP A 100 20.95 0.36 -28.91
N ALA A 101 21.73 0.30 -27.83
CA ALA A 101 23.19 0.36 -27.89
C ALA A 101 23.82 -0.88 -28.56
N ARG A 102 23.16 -2.05 -28.48
CA ARG A 102 23.64 -3.30 -29.13
C ARG A 102 23.26 -3.40 -30.61
N ALA A 103 22.29 -2.62 -31.06
CA ALA A 103 21.80 -2.64 -32.45
C ALA A 103 22.56 -1.66 -33.37
N ARG A 104 23.52 -0.90 -32.83
CA ARG A 104 24.41 0.02 -33.56
C ARG A 104 25.81 -0.58 -33.68
#